data_AF-A0A926GXB5-F1
#
_entry.id   AF-A0A926GXB5-F1
#
_cell.length_a   1.000
_cell.length_b   1.000
_cell.length_c   1.000
_cell.angle_alpha   90.00
_cell.angle_beta   90.00
_cell.angle_gamma   90.00
#
_symmetry.space_group_name_H-M   'P 1'
#
loop_
_entity.id
_entity.type
_entity.pdbx_description
1 polymer ?
#
loop_
_entity_poly.entity_id
_entity_poly.type
_entity_poly.pdbx_seq_one_letter_code
_entity_poly.pdbx_strand_id
1 'polypeptide(L)'
;MATATTKAPKTAKKAAPKAAAKTASAPAGSFSVIQTGGKQYMVSEGSVLKIEAMKGELTKEGRKPFAVGDKLTFGEVLLSDNGTDATTIGMPFIE
;
A
#
# COMPACT_ATOMS: atom_id res chain seq x y z
N MET A 1 57.89 -7.25 31.02
CA MET A 1 57.82 -8.57 30.36
C MET A 1 56.37 -9.02 30.31
N ALA A 2 55.80 -9.03 29.10
CA ALA A 2 54.63 -9.81 28.64
C ALA A 2 54.16 -9.12 27.34
N THR A 3 54.63 -9.64 26.22
CA THR A 3 54.35 -9.25 24.83
C THR A 3 53.29 -10.16 24.22
N ALA A 4 52.31 -9.58 23.51
CA ALA A 4 51.62 -10.11 22.30
C ALA A 4 50.56 -9.06 21.88
N THR A 5 50.69 -8.26 20.81
CA THR A 5 50.57 -8.55 19.35
C THR A 5 49.15 -9.10 19.04
N THR A 6 48.24 -8.49 18.25
CA THR A 6 48.36 -8.11 16.82
C THR A 6 47.10 -7.33 16.29
N LYS A 7 47.31 -6.39 15.34
CA LYS A 7 46.52 -5.99 14.13
C LYS A 7 45.10 -5.38 14.17
N ALA A 8 45.01 -4.13 13.67
CA ALA A 8 43.90 -3.58 12.85
C ALA A 8 44.15 -3.92 11.33
N PRO A 9 43.26 -3.71 10.30
CA PRO A 9 42.13 -2.74 10.21
C PRO A 9 40.86 -3.17 9.40
N LYS A 10 39.84 -2.28 9.43
CA LYS A 10 38.81 -1.97 8.40
C LYS A 10 38.05 -3.10 7.71
N THR A 11 36.73 -3.16 7.94
CA THR A 11 35.72 -3.25 6.86
C THR A 11 34.38 -2.68 7.31
N ALA A 12 33.72 -2.04 6.35
CA ALA A 12 32.58 -1.16 6.47
C ALA A 12 31.36 -1.72 7.23
N LYS A 13 30.77 -0.91 8.11
CA LYS A 13 29.31 -0.87 8.22
C LYS A 13 28.82 0.56 8.08
N LYS A 14 28.50 0.85 6.82
CA LYS A 14 27.82 2.03 6.29
C LYS A 14 26.58 2.38 7.11
N ALA A 15 26.43 3.68 7.34
CA ALA A 15 25.26 4.34 7.87
C ALA A 15 23.97 3.92 7.14
N ALA A 16 22.90 3.70 7.90
CA ALA A 16 21.55 4.00 7.46
C ALA A 16 20.66 4.29 8.70
N PRO A 17 20.63 5.54 9.17
CA PRO A 17 19.49 6.04 9.92
C PRO A 17 18.40 6.37 8.89
N LYS A 18 17.30 5.62 8.86
CA LYS A 18 15.99 6.20 8.56
C LYS A 18 14.93 5.18 8.94
N ALA A 19 14.23 5.50 10.02
CA ALA A 19 12.92 4.97 10.32
C ALA A 19 12.11 4.88 9.01
N ALA A 20 11.69 3.68 8.66
CA ALA A 20 10.61 3.50 7.69
C ALA A 20 9.44 4.32 8.23
N ALA A 21 9.05 5.31 7.44
CA ALA A 21 8.14 6.36 7.81
C ALA A 21 6.84 5.79 8.35
N LYS A 22 6.58 6.05 9.64
CA LYS A 22 5.23 6.37 10.10
C LYS A 22 4.79 7.64 9.36
N THR A 23 4.03 7.48 8.30
CA THR A 23 2.88 8.34 7.98
C THR A 23 1.67 7.49 8.37
N ALA A 24 1.29 7.48 9.65
CA ALA A 24 0.42 8.46 10.30
C ALA A 24 -1.02 8.36 9.78
N SER A 25 -1.81 7.60 10.56
CA SER A 25 -3.22 7.81 10.88
C SER A 25 -4.22 7.96 9.73
N ALA A 26 -4.88 6.85 9.40
CA ALA A 26 -6.34 6.86 9.24
C ALA A 26 -6.94 6.09 10.44
N PRO A 27 -8.09 6.52 10.97
CA PRO A 27 -8.51 6.33 12.36
C PRO A 27 -9.07 4.91 12.60
N ALA A 28 -9.38 4.63 13.86
CA ALA A 28 -10.39 3.64 14.21
C ALA A 28 -11.71 4.01 13.51
N GLY A 29 -11.89 3.52 12.28
CA GLY A 29 -12.95 3.89 11.33
C GLY A 29 -12.81 3.07 10.05
N SER A 30 -13.87 3.08 9.23
CA SER A 30 -14.10 2.19 8.10
C SER A 30 -12.88 1.93 7.21
N PHE A 31 -12.67 0.68 6.82
CA PHE A 31 -11.65 0.27 5.87
C PHE A 31 -12.20 -0.73 4.86
N SER A 32 -11.58 -0.83 3.70
CA SER A 32 -11.92 -1.84 2.71
C SER A 32 -10.67 -2.48 2.12
N VAL A 33 -10.82 -3.67 1.56
CA VAL A 33 -9.76 -4.36 0.83
C VAL A 33 -10.17 -4.46 -0.62
N ILE A 34 -9.42 -3.80 -1.50
CA ILE A 34 -9.64 -3.81 -2.94
C ILE A 34 -8.60 -4.70 -3.62
N GLN A 35 -8.97 -5.30 -4.75
CA GLN A 35 -8.06 -6.02 -5.63
C GLN A 35 -7.83 -5.23 -6.92
N THR A 36 -6.56 -5.06 -7.30
CA THR A 36 -6.16 -4.48 -8.58
C THR A 36 -4.79 -5.01 -8.98
N GLY A 37 -4.58 -5.21 -10.28
CA GLY A 37 -3.30 -5.67 -10.82
C GLY A 37 -2.81 -7.01 -10.25
N GLY A 38 -3.74 -7.87 -9.82
CA GLY A 38 -3.44 -9.15 -9.18
C GLY A 38 -2.97 -9.06 -7.72
N LYS A 39 -3.04 -7.88 -7.10
CA LYS A 39 -2.66 -7.61 -5.71
C LYS A 39 -3.84 -7.06 -4.91
N GLN A 40 -3.80 -7.24 -3.59
CA GLN A 40 -4.80 -6.70 -2.67
C GLN A 40 -4.23 -5.52 -1.90
N TYR A 41 -5.06 -4.49 -1.71
CA TYR A 41 -4.70 -3.25 -1.06
C TYR A 41 -5.75 -2.90 -0.01
N MET A 42 -5.29 -2.58 1.21
CA MET A 42 -6.15 -2.04 2.26
C MET A 42 -6.27 -0.52 2.06
N VAL A 43 -7.51 -0.03 2.03
CA VAL A 43 -7.85 1.37 1.85
C VAL A 43 -8.66 1.87 3.05
N SER A 44 -8.43 3.12 3.41
CA SER A 44 -9.24 3.87 4.36
C SER A 44 -9.38 5.30 3.82
N GLU A 45 -10.42 6.01 4.25
CA GLU A 45 -10.64 7.40 3.82
C GLU A 45 -9.40 8.28 4.08
N GLY A 46 -9.05 9.11 3.11
CA GLY A 46 -7.87 9.99 3.17
C GLY A 46 -6.51 9.32 2.98
N SER A 47 -6.47 7.99 2.79
CA SER A 47 -5.21 7.26 2.56
C SER A 47 -4.64 7.49 1.15
N VAL A 48 -3.32 7.56 1.05
CA VAL A 48 -2.60 7.64 -0.23
C VAL A 48 -1.79 6.36 -0.42
N LEU A 49 -2.03 5.67 -1.55
CA LEU A 49 -1.39 4.39 -1.86
C LEU A 49 -0.63 4.47 -3.17
N LYS A 50 0.49 3.73 -3.25
CA LYS A 50 1.20 3.48 -4.51
C LYS A 50 0.81 2.11 -5.01
N ILE A 51 0.19 2.09 -6.18
CA ILE A 51 -0.25 0.87 -6.88
C ILE A 51 0.44 0.76 -8.23
N GLU A 52 0.22 -0.35 -8.94
CA GLU A 52 0.64 -0.50 -10.32
C GLU A 52 0.01 0.54 -11.26
N ALA A 53 0.62 0.71 -12.43
CA ALA A 53 0.03 1.55 -13.46
C ALA A 53 -1.26 0.91 -13.99
N MET A 54 -2.38 1.58 -13.76
CA MET A 54 -3.67 1.14 -14.27
C MET A 54 -3.79 1.43 -15.76
N LYS A 55 -4.33 0.45 -16.49
CA LYS A 55 -4.77 0.67 -17.86
C LYS A 55 -5.99 1.58 -17.77
N GLY A 56 -5.99 2.67 -18.54
CA GLY A 56 -7.08 3.63 -18.59
C GLY A 56 -8.47 3.02 -18.73
N GLU A 57 -9.50 3.80 -18.40
CA GLU A 57 -10.90 3.37 -18.48
C GLU A 57 -11.28 2.97 -19.91
N LEU A 58 -12.05 1.89 -20.05
CA LEU A 58 -12.57 1.45 -21.33
C LEU A 58 -13.82 2.27 -21.69
N THR A 59 -13.67 3.24 -22.57
CA THR A 59 -14.78 4.05 -23.10
C THR A 59 -15.21 3.53 -24.47
N LYS A 60 -16.36 4.02 -24.98
CA LYS A 60 -16.86 3.68 -26.33
C LYS A 60 -15.89 4.05 -27.45
N GLU A 61 -15.04 5.04 -27.21
CA GLU A 61 -14.06 5.57 -28.16
C GLU A 61 -12.69 4.86 -28.02
N GLY A 62 -12.56 3.91 -27.10
CA GLY A 62 -11.33 3.17 -26.81
C GLY A 62 -10.87 3.35 -25.37
N ARG A 63 -9.62 2.94 -25.10
CA ARG A 63 -9.03 3.03 -23.75
C ARG A 63 -8.52 4.46 -23.50
N LYS A 64 -9.20 5.20 -22.63
CA LYS A 64 -8.78 6.55 -22.22
C LYS A 64 -7.83 6.44 -21.03
N PRO A 65 -6.54 6.86 -21.15
CA PRO A 65 -5.61 6.83 -20.03
C PRO A 65 -6.10 7.73 -18.88
N PHE A 66 -5.87 7.29 -17.65
CA PHE A 66 -6.16 8.11 -16.47
C PHE A 66 -5.21 9.30 -16.40
N ALA A 67 -5.76 10.47 -16.10
CA ALA A 67 -5.05 11.70 -15.81
C ALA A 67 -5.07 11.99 -14.31
N VAL A 68 -4.15 12.85 -13.86
CA VAL A 68 -4.12 13.30 -12.47
C VAL A 68 -5.40 14.08 -12.17
N GLY A 69 -6.09 13.69 -11.09
CA GLY A 69 -7.36 14.29 -10.69
C GLY A 69 -8.60 13.55 -11.18
N ASP A 70 -8.45 12.53 -12.03
CA ASP A 70 -9.57 11.67 -12.41
C ASP A 70 -10.10 10.89 -11.19
N LYS A 71 -11.42 10.74 -11.14
CA LYS A 71 -12.09 9.87 -10.17
C LYS A 71 -12.22 8.48 -10.77
N LEU A 72 -11.99 7.46 -9.95
CA LEU A 72 -12.09 6.06 -10.32
C LEU A 72 -12.91 5.31 -9.26
N THR A 73 -13.65 4.30 -9.72
CA THR A 73 -14.34 3.35 -8.85
C THR A 73 -13.69 1.97 -9.01
N PHE A 74 -13.38 1.31 -7.91
CA PHE A 74 -12.90 -0.07 -7.90
C PHE A 74 -14.09 -1.02 -7.73
N GLY A 75 -14.31 -1.91 -8.70
CA GLY A 75 -15.36 -2.93 -8.62
C GLY A 75 -14.96 -4.19 -7.86
N GLU A 76 -13.67 -4.50 -7.80
CA GLU A 76 -13.16 -5.69 -7.11
C GLU A 76 -12.89 -5.38 -5.63
N VAL A 77 -13.94 -5.40 -4.80
CA VAL A 77 -13.85 -5.21 -3.36
C VAL A 77 -14.06 -6.56 -2.66
N LEU A 78 -13.12 -6.98 -1.83
CA LEU A 78 -13.17 -8.29 -1.15
C LEU A 78 -13.75 -8.20 0.25
N LEU A 79 -13.43 -7.11 0.94
CA LEU A 79 -13.82 -6.89 2.33
C LEU A 79 -14.15 -5.42 2.52
N SER A 80 -15.21 -5.15 3.26
CA SER A 80 -15.54 -3.80 3.71
C SER A 80 -15.91 -3.85 5.19
N ASP A 81 -15.31 -2.97 5.97
CA ASP A 81 -15.53 -2.80 7.38
C ASP A 81 -15.95 -1.34 7.61
N ASN A 82 -17.04 -1.14 8.35
CA ASN A 82 -17.60 0.18 8.60
C ASN A 82 -17.10 0.82 9.91
N GLY A 83 -16.13 0.20 10.59
CA GLY A 83 -15.56 0.69 11.84
C GLY A 83 -16.52 0.67 13.04
N THR A 84 -17.73 0.10 12.91
CA THR A 84 -18.68 -0.04 14.02
C THR A 84 -18.72 -1.48 14.54
N ASP A 85 -19.46 -2.37 13.87
CA ASP A 85 -19.79 -3.69 14.42
C ASP A 85 -19.82 -4.81 13.35
N ALA A 86 -19.80 -4.47 12.05
CA ALA A 86 -20.02 -5.44 10.99
C ALA A 86 -18.97 -5.32 9.88
N THR A 87 -18.27 -6.42 9.66
CA THR A 87 -17.38 -6.62 8.51
C THR A 87 -18.11 -7.44 7.45
N THR A 88 -18.27 -6.90 6.26
CA THR A 88 -18.78 -7.63 5.09
C THR A 88 -17.62 -8.30 4.37
N ILE A 89 -17.74 -9.60 4.15
CA ILE A 89 -16.75 -10.41 3.41
C ILE A 89 -17.43 -10.91 2.13
N GLY A 90 -16.82 -10.62 0.98
CA GLY A 90 -17.28 -11.04 -0.33
C GLY A 90 -17.07 -12.53 -0.59
N MET A 91 -17.86 -13.09 -1.50
CA MET A 91 -17.72 -14.47 -1.99
C MET A 91 -17.90 -14.52 -3.51
N PRO A 92 -16.90 -14.14 -4.35
CA PRO A 92 -15.53 -13.70 -4.01
C PRO A 92 -15.38 -12.19 -3.79
N PHE A 93 -16.35 -11.38 -4.21
CA PHE A 93 -16.39 -9.92 -4.07
C PHE A 93 -17.68 -9.48 -3.38
N ILE A 94 -17.73 -8.22 -2.97
CA ILE A 94 -18.91 -7.53 -2.44
C ILE A 94 -19.63 -6.85 -3.61
N GLU A 95 -20.96 -6.98 -3.69
CA GLU A 95 -21.83 -6.26 -4.66
C GLU A 95 -22.14 -4.82 -4.23
#